data_AF-A0A1D2A4Z5-F1
#
_entry.id   AF-A0A1D2A4Z5-F1
#
_cell.length_a   1.000
_cell.length_b   1.000
_cell.length_c   1.000
_cell.angle_alpha   90.00
_cell.angle_beta   90.00
_cell.angle_gamma   90.00
#
_symmetry.space_group_name_H-M   'P 1'
#
loop_
_entity.id
_entity.type
_entity.pdbx_description
1 polymer ?
#
loop_
_entity_poly.entity_id
_entity_poly.type
_entity_poly.pdbx_seq_one_letter_code
_entity_poly.pdbx_strand_id
1 'polypeptide(L)'
;NFVWYVALGGHTPTIHAHHPSRVKAWEPVPMFAAFTQYGLLLNNLTHLVELSDKIVSDSDGASLSIHVPRKGIWGTAAVVPGNSTVNLEHSHQLVVKTTERLDSVVHEDILLMKADVEGFEPSVMRGARDLLLKRSVENIIMEYSPGVGDWQRDWDKSMSNPIMLKALIEAGYFAYDLPWSKVYTYPGFNVSMPVLERVLTYMLDLDIQDMQRAKLGKLGCELKEELPEHAAYLPDCNKVPQALHPHSYHSSFGFNTNVWLTRSSAVNSSGVASVAPLTFNPAKEYFLPNNVAMARNWCGWYKPEELLAQRCPCVEGTPCAAASKAVEAAAREGKLAPYPVPSEKFKHERVEAW
;
A
#
# COMPACT_ATOMS: atom_id res chain seq x y z
N ASN A 1 -5.26 -2.53 -15.11
CA ASN A 1 -4.04 -2.10 -14.40
C ASN A 1 -3.12 -1.68 -15.52
N PHE A 2 -3.23 -0.46 -16.02
CA PHE A 2 -2.67 0.76 -15.46
C PHE A 2 -3.63 1.95 -15.68
N VAL A 3 -4.84 1.86 -15.12
CA VAL A 3 -5.86 2.90 -15.34
C VAL A 3 -6.13 3.58 -14.02
N TRP A 4 -5.74 4.86 -13.97
CA TRP A 4 -6.16 5.78 -12.93
C TRP A 4 -7.44 6.47 -13.40
N TYR A 5 -8.45 6.60 -12.53
CA TYR A 5 -9.69 7.29 -12.90
C TYR A 5 -10.28 8.08 -11.74
N VAL A 6 -10.92 9.19 -12.09
CA VAL A 6 -11.73 10.02 -11.21
C VAL A 6 -13.16 9.98 -11.71
N ALA A 7 -14.06 9.50 -10.88
CA ALA A 7 -15.49 9.66 -11.08
C ALA A 7 -15.96 10.93 -10.37
N LEU A 8 -16.48 11.85 -11.17
CA LEU A 8 -16.96 13.16 -10.76
C LEU A 8 -18.44 13.03 -10.43
N GLY A 9 -18.82 13.49 -9.24
CA GLY A 9 -20.18 13.38 -8.73
C GLY A 9 -20.96 14.66 -8.96
N GLY A 10 -22.13 14.56 -9.57
CA GLY A 10 -23.10 15.66 -9.56
C GLY A 10 -23.73 15.79 -8.18
N HIS A 11 -23.13 16.59 -7.28
CA HIS A 11 -23.79 16.95 -6.03
C HIS A 11 -24.77 18.11 -6.28
N THR A 12 -26.06 17.81 -6.35
CA THR A 12 -27.11 18.83 -6.14
C THR A 12 -28.05 18.36 -5.02
N PRO A 13 -28.33 19.21 -4.00
CA PRO A 13 -29.31 18.89 -2.94
C PRO A 13 -30.77 19.03 -3.42
N THR A 14 -31.01 19.31 -4.70
CA THR A 14 -32.33 19.53 -5.27
C THR A 14 -32.64 18.46 -6.31
N ILE A 15 -33.73 17.73 -6.08
CA ILE A 15 -34.20 16.49 -6.73
C ILE A 15 -34.39 16.54 -8.27
N HIS A 16 -33.97 17.60 -8.99
CA HIS A 16 -34.33 17.79 -10.41
C HIS A 16 -33.17 17.97 -11.40
N ALA A 17 -31.93 17.60 -11.04
CA ALA A 17 -30.85 17.48 -12.03
C ALA A 17 -30.03 16.21 -11.80
N HIS A 18 -30.50 15.09 -12.34
CA HIS A 18 -29.66 13.91 -12.58
C HIS A 18 -28.62 14.26 -13.65
N HIS A 19 -27.54 14.94 -13.27
CA HIS A 19 -26.36 14.96 -14.13
C HIS A 19 -25.76 13.56 -14.12
N PRO A 20 -25.61 12.89 -15.28
CA PRO A 20 -24.88 11.64 -15.31
C PRO A 20 -23.45 11.92 -14.82
N SER A 21 -23.00 11.15 -13.83
CA SER A 21 -21.64 11.25 -13.30
C SER A 21 -20.65 11.11 -14.47
N ARG A 22 -19.81 12.12 -14.66
CA ARG A 22 -18.73 12.08 -15.66
C ARG A 22 -17.52 11.40 -15.07
N VAL A 23 -16.73 10.76 -15.92
CA VAL A 23 -15.46 10.16 -15.53
C VAL A 23 -14.35 10.88 -16.28
N LYS A 24 -13.31 11.27 -15.57
CA LYS A 24 -12.01 11.57 -16.16
C LYS A 24 -11.09 10.39 -15.90
N ALA A 25 -10.45 9.87 -16.94
CA ALA A 25 -9.59 8.71 -16.87
C ALA A 25 -8.23 9.05 -17.49
N TRP A 26 -7.18 8.45 -16.94
CA TRP A 26 -5.81 8.61 -17.40
C TRP A 26 -5.22 7.23 -17.68
N GLU A 27 -4.78 7.06 -18.92
CA GLU A 27 -4.09 5.85 -19.36
C GLU A 27 -2.97 6.26 -20.33
N PRO A 28 -1.76 6.50 -19.81
CA PRO A 28 -0.63 6.97 -20.61
C PRO A 28 -0.05 5.91 -21.54
N VAL A 29 -0.33 4.62 -21.33
CA VAL A 29 0.18 3.54 -22.18
C VAL A 29 -0.71 3.44 -23.44
N PRO A 30 -0.18 3.75 -24.66
CA PRO A 30 -1.02 3.90 -25.85
C PRO A 30 -1.87 2.66 -26.18
N MET A 31 -1.33 1.47 -25.97
CA MET A 31 -2.04 0.22 -26.22
C MET A 31 -3.24 0.07 -25.27
N PHE A 32 -3.08 0.36 -23.99
CA PHE A 32 -4.15 0.27 -23.00
C PHE A 32 -5.19 1.38 -23.18
N ALA A 33 -4.75 2.58 -23.57
CA ALA A 33 -5.64 3.69 -23.92
C ALA A 33 -6.53 3.31 -25.10
N ALA A 34 -5.95 2.67 -26.14
CA ALA A 34 -6.71 2.19 -27.30
C ALA A 34 -7.76 1.13 -26.91
N PHE A 35 -7.40 0.17 -26.04
CA PHE A 35 -8.36 -0.82 -25.54
C PHE A 35 -9.48 -0.18 -24.70
N THR A 36 -9.13 0.79 -23.85
CA THR A 36 -10.10 1.56 -23.06
C THR A 36 -11.06 2.32 -23.98
N GLN A 37 -10.54 3.05 -24.96
CA GLN A 37 -11.33 3.79 -25.94
C GLN A 37 -12.26 2.87 -26.75
N TYR A 38 -11.76 1.70 -27.17
CA TYR A 38 -12.57 0.70 -27.86
C TYR A 38 -13.70 0.17 -26.96
N GLY A 39 -13.42 -0.14 -25.69
CA GLY A 39 -14.44 -0.53 -24.72
C GLY A 39 -15.50 0.55 -24.51
N LEU A 40 -15.10 1.82 -24.40
CA LEU A 40 -16.03 2.95 -24.29
C LEU A 40 -16.93 3.09 -25.51
N LEU A 41 -16.38 2.93 -26.72
CA LEU A 41 -17.14 2.97 -27.97
C LEU A 41 -18.16 1.83 -28.05
N LEU A 42 -17.74 0.59 -27.75
CA LEU A 42 -18.61 -0.59 -27.77
C LEU A 42 -19.80 -0.46 -26.83
N ASN A 43 -19.62 0.21 -25.69
CA ASN A 43 -20.66 0.39 -24.67
C ASN A 43 -21.40 1.74 -24.77
N ASN A 44 -21.12 2.54 -25.80
CA ASN A 44 -21.69 3.87 -25.99
C ASN A 44 -21.46 4.82 -24.79
N LEU A 45 -20.28 4.74 -24.14
CA LEU A 45 -19.94 5.51 -22.94
C LEU A 45 -18.98 6.69 -23.22
N THR A 46 -18.57 6.92 -24.47
CA THR A 46 -17.62 7.98 -24.84
C THR A 46 -18.11 9.39 -24.50
N HIS A 47 -19.42 9.59 -24.37
CA HIS A 47 -20.00 10.87 -23.96
C HIS A 47 -19.91 11.12 -22.44
N LEU A 48 -19.57 10.10 -21.64
CA LEU A 48 -19.45 10.17 -20.18
C LEU A 48 -17.99 10.16 -19.70
N VAL A 49 -17.06 9.67 -20.53
CA VAL A 49 -15.67 9.44 -20.14
C VAL A 49 -14.73 10.28 -20.99
N GLU A 50 -13.94 11.13 -20.33
CA GLU A 50 -12.83 11.85 -20.91
C GLU A 50 -11.53 11.09 -20.62
N LEU A 51 -10.85 10.62 -21.67
CA LEU A 51 -9.62 9.85 -21.56
C LEU A 51 -8.40 10.73 -21.90
N SER A 52 -7.53 10.96 -20.92
CA SER A 52 -6.22 11.62 -21.09
C SER A 52 -5.10 10.58 -21.24
N ASP A 53 -4.11 10.87 -22.08
CA ASP A 53 -2.93 10.05 -22.30
C ASP A 53 -1.68 10.55 -21.54
N LYS A 54 -1.86 11.51 -20.62
CA LYS A 54 -0.79 12.03 -19.76
C LYS A 54 -0.59 11.20 -18.50
N ILE A 55 0.54 11.44 -17.84
CA ILE A 55 0.86 10.85 -16.53
C ILE A 55 0.35 11.79 -15.44
N VAL A 56 -0.47 11.30 -14.52
CA VAL A 56 -0.81 12.07 -13.33
C VAL A 56 0.38 12.11 -12.38
N SER A 57 0.79 13.31 -11.97
CA SER A 57 1.92 13.52 -11.06
C SER A 57 1.71 14.78 -10.19
N ASP A 58 2.69 15.07 -9.36
CA ASP A 58 2.87 16.30 -8.58
C ASP A 58 3.40 17.51 -9.38
N SER A 59 3.50 17.40 -10.71
CA SER A 59 3.94 18.48 -11.59
C SER A 59 3.18 18.50 -12.92
N ASP A 60 3.14 19.67 -13.55
CA ASP A 60 2.56 19.88 -14.88
C ASP A 60 3.67 20.01 -15.92
N GLY A 61 3.49 19.33 -17.06
CA GLY A 61 4.32 19.50 -18.25
C GLY A 61 5.72 18.87 -18.18
N ALA A 62 6.12 18.30 -17.04
CA ALA A 62 7.35 17.51 -16.97
C ALA A 62 7.23 16.24 -17.81
N SER A 63 8.36 15.77 -18.36
CA SER A 63 8.41 14.53 -19.13
C SER A 63 8.80 13.37 -18.22
N LEU A 64 7.92 12.37 -18.12
CA LEU A 64 8.18 11.14 -17.36
C LEU A 64 8.09 9.92 -18.27
N SER A 65 8.79 8.88 -17.84
CA SER A 65 8.89 7.61 -18.56
C SER A 65 8.14 6.52 -17.82
N ILE A 66 7.48 5.63 -18.57
CA ILE A 66 6.83 4.43 -18.09
C ILE A 66 7.52 3.23 -18.72
N HIS A 67 7.91 2.27 -17.88
CA HIS A 67 8.32 0.94 -18.33
C HIS A 67 7.10 0.06 -18.49
N VAL A 68 6.85 -0.43 -19.69
CA VAL A 68 5.74 -1.34 -20.02
C VAL A 68 6.32 -2.73 -20.32
N PRO A 69 5.98 -3.78 -19.56
CA PRO A 69 6.48 -5.13 -19.83
C PRO A 69 6.06 -5.62 -21.23
N ARG A 70 7.02 -6.15 -22.01
CA ARG A 70 6.74 -6.79 -23.32
C ARG A 70 6.23 -8.23 -23.17
N LYS A 71 6.51 -8.86 -22.03
CA LYS A 71 6.15 -10.24 -21.69
C LYS A 71 5.73 -10.29 -20.21
N GLY A 72 4.99 -11.32 -19.83
CA GLY A 72 4.50 -11.48 -18.46
C GLY A 72 3.24 -10.67 -18.18
N ILE A 73 3.13 -10.10 -16.99
CA ILE A 73 1.93 -9.40 -16.52
C ILE A 73 1.97 -7.96 -17.05
N TRP A 74 1.30 -7.71 -18.17
CA TRP A 74 1.27 -6.40 -18.83
C TRP A 74 0.76 -5.28 -17.93
N GLY A 75 -0.05 -5.61 -16.92
CA GLY A 75 -0.63 -4.63 -16.02
C GLY A 75 0.33 -4.00 -15.02
N THR A 76 1.59 -4.45 -14.97
CA THR A 76 2.65 -3.95 -14.07
C THR A 76 3.49 -2.83 -14.70
N ALA A 77 2.90 -2.07 -15.61
CA ALA A 77 3.56 -0.90 -16.18
C ALA A 77 3.84 0.12 -15.08
N ALA A 78 5.01 0.74 -15.00
CA ALA A 78 5.34 1.62 -13.87
C ALA A 78 6.12 2.86 -14.31
N VAL A 79 5.84 3.99 -13.65
CA VAL A 79 6.63 5.22 -13.82
C VAL A 79 8.04 4.99 -13.28
N VAL A 80 9.04 5.37 -14.07
CA VAL A 80 10.44 5.31 -13.69
C VAL A 80 11.09 6.70 -13.75
N PRO A 81 12.10 6.96 -12.91
CA PRO A 81 12.88 8.19 -13.01
C PRO A 81 13.47 8.34 -14.42
N GLY A 82 13.45 9.57 -14.95
CA GLY A 82 13.85 9.90 -16.33
C GLY A 82 15.31 9.60 -16.73
N ASN A 83 16.11 9.01 -15.84
CA ASN A 83 17.50 8.59 -16.08
C ASN A 83 17.73 7.09 -15.76
N SER A 84 16.69 6.26 -15.72
CA SER A 84 16.87 4.82 -15.49
C SER A 84 17.68 4.20 -16.65
N THR A 85 18.96 3.94 -16.38
CA THR A 85 19.91 3.28 -17.30
C THR A 85 19.75 1.77 -17.31
N VAL A 86 18.71 1.24 -16.68
CA VAL A 86 18.43 -0.20 -16.68
C VAL A 86 18.07 -0.58 -18.10
N ASN A 87 19.01 -1.27 -18.77
CA ASN A 87 18.88 -1.71 -20.14
C ASN A 87 17.83 -2.84 -20.22
N LEU A 88 16.56 -2.46 -20.20
CA LEU A 88 15.40 -3.33 -20.30
C LEU A 88 14.88 -3.44 -21.73
N GLU A 89 15.64 -3.00 -22.74
CA GLU A 89 15.17 -2.90 -24.13
C GLU A 89 14.52 -4.20 -24.65
N HIS A 90 15.02 -5.35 -24.19
CA HIS A 90 14.53 -6.67 -24.59
C HIS A 90 13.29 -7.15 -23.81
N SER A 91 13.03 -6.59 -22.63
CA SER A 91 11.95 -7.03 -21.73
C SER A 91 10.84 -5.99 -21.57
N HIS A 92 11.11 -4.72 -21.84
CA HIS A 92 10.19 -3.60 -21.65
C HIS A 92 10.18 -2.66 -22.86
N GLN A 93 9.05 -1.98 -23.04
CA GLN A 93 8.90 -0.82 -23.90
C GLN A 93 8.92 0.42 -23.02
N LEU A 94 9.66 1.44 -23.45
CA LEU A 94 9.63 2.76 -22.83
C LEU A 94 8.52 3.59 -23.48
N VAL A 95 7.65 4.16 -22.66
CA VAL A 95 6.64 5.13 -23.09
C VAL A 95 6.94 6.44 -22.38
N VAL A 96 7.13 7.52 -23.14
CA VAL A 96 7.38 8.85 -22.59
C VAL A 96 6.13 9.70 -22.77
N LYS A 97 5.65 10.32 -21.69
CA LYS A 97 4.48 11.18 -21.69
C LYS A 97 4.73 12.41 -20.83
N THR A 98 4.00 13.47 -21.13
CA THR A 98 3.96 14.65 -20.27
C THR A 98 3.11 14.38 -19.04
N THR A 99 3.41 15.10 -17.97
CA THR A 99 2.70 15.03 -16.70
C THR A 99 1.60 16.08 -16.61
N GLU A 100 0.60 15.81 -15.77
CA GLU A 100 -0.34 16.81 -15.28
C GLU A 100 -0.72 16.58 -13.82
N ARG A 101 -1.00 17.68 -13.11
CA ARG A 101 -1.57 17.66 -11.77
C ARG A 101 -3.08 17.61 -11.85
N LEU A 102 -3.69 16.95 -10.86
CA LEU A 102 -5.14 16.88 -10.76
C LEU A 102 -5.76 18.22 -10.40
N ASP A 103 -5.11 18.97 -9.50
CA ASP A 103 -5.53 20.33 -9.15
C ASP A 103 -5.60 21.25 -10.37
N SER A 104 -4.83 20.97 -11.43
CA SER A 104 -4.76 21.76 -12.65
C SER A 104 -5.87 21.45 -13.66
N VAL A 105 -6.52 20.28 -13.56
CA VAL A 105 -7.47 19.80 -14.59
C VAL A 105 -8.81 19.34 -14.04
N VAL A 106 -8.95 19.19 -12.73
CA VAL A 106 -10.21 18.87 -12.05
C VAL A 106 -10.58 20.04 -11.15
N HIS A 107 -11.77 20.59 -11.38
CA HIS A 107 -12.24 21.81 -10.71
C HIS A 107 -13.63 21.63 -10.08
N GLU A 108 -14.07 20.38 -9.95
CA GLU A 108 -15.39 19.98 -9.50
C GLU A 108 -15.28 18.92 -8.39
N ASP A 109 -16.37 18.68 -7.68
CA ASP A 109 -16.38 17.70 -6.60
C ASP A 109 -16.32 16.26 -7.14
N ILE A 110 -15.52 15.46 -6.45
CA ILE A 110 -15.16 14.09 -6.79
C ILE A 110 -15.87 13.16 -5.83
N LEU A 111 -16.79 12.35 -6.37
CA LEU A 111 -17.45 11.31 -5.57
C LEU A 111 -16.49 10.16 -5.26
N LEU A 112 -15.69 9.76 -6.26
CA LEU A 112 -14.77 8.65 -6.15
C LEU A 112 -13.50 8.90 -6.97
N MET A 113 -12.36 8.77 -6.32
CA MET A 113 -11.04 8.68 -6.96
C MET A 113 -10.55 7.23 -6.87
N LYS A 114 -10.06 6.68 -7.98
CA LYS A 114 -9.36 5.40 -8.01
C LYS A 114 -7.91 5.59 -8.42
N ALA A 115 -6.98 5.09 -7.62
CA ALA A 115 -5.54 5.09 -7.95
C ALA A 115 -4.88 3.71 -7.90
N ASP A 116 -4.07 3.42 -8.91
CA ASP A 116 -3.39 2.13 -9.10
C ASP A 116 -2.35 2.41 -10.18
N VAL A 117 -1.20 2.88 -9.70
CA VAL A 117 -0.13 3.46 -10.53
C VAL A 117 1.22 2.85 -10.16
N GLU A 118 1.18 1.62 -9.63
CA GLU A 118 2.32 0.74 -9.38
C GLU A 118 3.41 1.42 -8.52
N GLY A 119 3.01 2.00 -7.39
CA GLY A 119 3.93 2.63 -6.42
C GLY A 119 4.18 4.12 -6.66
N PHE A 120 3.46 4.74 -7.61
CA PHE A 120 3.52 6.18 -7.88
C PHE A 120 2.38 6.97 -7.18
N GLU A 121 1.60 6.31 -6.33
CA GLU A 121 0.45 6.87 -5.63
C GLU A 121 0.80 8.13 -4.82
N PRO A 122 1.94 8.19 -4.09
CA PRO A 122 2.34 9.41 -3.37
C PRO A 122 2.43 10.65 -4.27
N SER A 123 3.01 10.53 -5.46
CA SER A 123 3.10 11.66 -6.41
C SER A 123 1.74 12.03 -6.98
N VAL A 124 0.87 11.05 -7.25
CA VAL A 124 -0.52 11.31 -7.66
C VAL A 124 -1.28 12.09 -6.59
N MET A 125 -1.20 11.66 -5.32
CA MET A 125 -1.90 12.32 -4.22
C MET A 125 -1.35 13.72 -3.94
N ARG A 126 -0.03 13.93 -4.07
CA ARG A 126 0.55 15.28 -4.04
C ARG A 126 0.03 16.18 -5.16
N GLY A 127 -0.14 15.64 -6.37
CA GLY A 127 -0.77 16.33 -7.49
C GLY A 127 -2.26 16.68 -7.29
N ALA A 128 -2.90 16.11 -6.26
CA ALA A 128 -4.29 16.30 -5.87
C ALA A 128 -4.45 17.14 -4.59
N ARG A 129 -3.37 17.75 -4.10
CA ARG A 129 -3.29 18.38 -2.79
C ARG A 129 -4.46 19.33 -2.53
N ASP A 130 -4.73 20.25 -3.44
CA ASP A 130 -5.74 21.27 -3.21
C ASP A 130 -7.15 20.67 -3.20
N LEU A 131 -7.44 19.69 -4.06
CA LEU A 131 -8.69 18.92 -4.05
C LEU A 131 -8.89 18.18 -2.71
N LEU A 132 -7.83 17.57 -2.19
CA LEU A 132 -7.85 16.82 -0.94
C LEU A 132 -8.05 17.74 0.28
N LEU A 133 -7.37 18.90 0.31
CA LEU A 133 -7.47 19.91 1.38
C LEU A 133 -8.83 20.63 1.38
N LYS A 134 -9.35 20.96 0.19
CA LYS A 134 -10.71 21.54 0.02
C LYS A 134 -11.81 20.54 0.37
N ARG A 135 -11.47 19.27 0.58
CA ARG A 135 -12.40 18.16 0.85
C ARG A 135 -13.37 17.93 -0.30
N SER A 136 -12.93 18.19 -1.53
CA SER A 136 -13.71 17.93 -2.74
C SER A 136 -13.73 16.46 -3.12
N VAL A 137 -12.95 15.58 -2.47
CA VAL A 137 -12.94 14.13 -2.73
C VAL A 137 -13.62 13.38 -1.60
N GLU A 138 -14.73 12.70 -1.89
CA GLU A 138 -15.50 11.97 -0.87
C GLU A 138 -14.91 10.59 -0.59
N ASN A 139 -14.52 9.86 -1.64
CA ASN A 139 -13.94 8.51 -1.55
C ASN A 139 -12.68 8.39 -2.40
N ILE A 140 -11.68 7.68 -1.86
CA ILE A 140 -10.48 7.27 -2.57
C ILE A 140 -10.34 5.76 -2.39
N ILE A 141 -10.28 5.02 -3.50
CA ILE A 141 -9.89 3.61 -3.49
C ILE A 141 -8.54 3.55 -4.18
N MET A 142 -7.52 3.04 -3.50
CA MET A 142 -6.21 2.95 -4.12
C MET A 142 -5.50 1.64 -3.83
N GLU A 143 -4.67 1.21 -4.77
CA GLU A 143 -3.59 0.29 -4.45
C GLU A 143 -2.65 1.00 -3.47
N TYR A 144 -2.27 0.30 -2.41
CA TYR A 144 -1.26 0.73 -1.46
C TYR A 144 -0.03 -0.14 -1.67
N SER A 145 1.04 0.47 -2.19
CA SER A 145 2.10 -0.26 -2.90
C SER A 145 3.51 -0.04 -2.35
N PRO A 146 3.74 -0.19 -1.02
CA PRO A 146 5.09 -0.06 -0.46
C PRO A 146 6.04 -1.17 -0.96
N GLY A 147 5.51 -2.35 -1.28
CA GLY A 147 6.29 -3.49 -1.79
C GLY A 147 7.08 -3.19 -3.06
N VAL A 148 6.64 -2.23 -3.88
CA VAL A 148 7.38 -1.77 -5.06
C VAL A 148 8.74 -1.17 -4.65
N GLY A 149 8.78 -0.37 -3.59
CA GLY A 149 10.02 0.18 -3.05
C GLY A 149 10.91 -0.90 -2.45
N ASP A 150 10.33 -1.82 -1.68
CA ASP A 150 11.07 -2.92 -1.04
C ASP A 150 11.78 -3.83 -2.05
N TRP A 151 11.08 -4.19 -3.13
CA TRP A 151 11.64 -5.02 -4.19
C TRP A 151 12.83 -4.33 -4.88
N GLN A 152 12.74 -3.01 -5.05
CA GLN A 152 13.82 -2.19 -5.61
C GLN A 152 14.92 -1.88 -4.60
N ARG A 153 14.72 -2.21 -3.31
CA ARG A 153 15.52 -1.75 -2.17
C ARG A 153 15.62 -0.22 -2.09
N ASP A 154 14.61 0.46 -2.60
CA ASP A 154 14.42 1.90 -2.47
C ASP A 154 13.51 2.16 -1.26
N TRP A 155 14.15 2.24 -0.09
CA TRP A 155 13.45 2.42 1.18
C TRP A 155 12.79 3.79 1.31
N ASP A 156 13.30 4.81 0.60
CA ASP A 156 12.66 6.13 0.58
C ASP A 156 11.34 6.07 -0.21
N LYS A 157 11.33 5.35 -1.34
CA LYS A 157 10.08 5.05 -2.07
C LYS A 157 9.11 4.22 -1.23
N SER A 158 9.57 3.17 -0.56
CA SER A 158 8.72 2.37 0.31
C SER A 158 8.11 3.22 1.43
N MET A 159 8.92 4.07 2.08
CA MET A 159 8.50 4.97 3.16
C MET A 159 7.55 6.09 2.71
N SER A 160 7.59 6.51 1.44
CA SER A 160 6.68 7.52 0.93
C SER A 160 5.20 7.10 0.94
N ASN A 161 4.92 5.80 0.88
CA ASN A 161 3.56 5.24 0.94
C ASN A 161 2.89 5.45 2.32
N PRO A 162 3.45 4.99 3.46
CA PRO A 162 2.85 5.23 4.76
C PRO A 162 2.81 6.72 5.13
N ILE A 163 3.79 7.52 4.68
CA ILE A 163 3.76 8.99 4.82
C ILE A 163 2.52 9.56 4.11
N MET A 164 2.29 9.16 2.85
CA MET A 164 1.13 9.57 2.07
C MET A 164 -0.18 9.20 2.78
N LEU A 165 -0.34 7.93 3.15
CA LEU A 165 -1.56 7.44 3.77
C LEU A 165 -1.81 8.12 5.14
N LYS A 166 -0.76 8.37 5.92
CA LYS A 166 -0.85 9.07 7.20
C LYS A 166 -1.34 10.50 7.01
N ALA A 167 -0.77 11.23 6.06
CA ALA A 167 -1.19 12.60 5.77
C ALA A 167 -2.66 12.66 5.34
N LEU A 168 -3.14 11.70 4.54
CA LEU A 168 -4.57 11.61 4.18
C LEU A 168 -5.45 11.40 5.41
N ILE A 169 -5.06 10.50 6.33
CA ILE A 169 -5.80 10.32 7.59
C ILE A 169 -5.82 11.61 8.41
N GLU A 170 -4.67 12.29 8.53
CA GLU A 170 -4.54 13.58 9.23
C GLU A 170 -5.35 14.70 8.56
N ALA A 171 -5.50 14.66 7.24
CA ALA A 171 -6.37 15.56 6.48
C ALA A 171 -7.87 15.28 6.73
N GLY A 172 -8.21 14.23 7.48
CA GLY A 172 -9.54 13.90 7.96
C GLY A 172 -10.24 12.78 7.20
N TYR A 173 -9.50 11.88 6.54
CA TYR A 173 -10.06 10.66 5.97
C TYR A 173 -10.04 9.50 6.98
N PHE A 174 -11.07 8.67 6.90
CA PHE A 174 -11.10 7.36 7.52
C PHE A 174 -10.53 6.34 6.54
N ALA A 175 -9.39 5.71 6.88
CA ALA A 175 -8.77 4.66 6.07
C ALA A 175 -9.17 3.24 6.53
N TYR A 176 -9.47 2.37 5.56
CA TYR A 176 -9.87 0.97 5.76
C TYR A 176 -9.07 0.05 4.83
N ASP A 177 -8.63 -1.09 5.36
CA ASP A 177 -7.96 -2.13 4.56
C ASP A 177 -8.99 -2.88 3.71
N LEU A 178 -8.64 -3.08 2.44
CA LEU A 178 -9.36 -3.90 1.47
C LEU A 178 -8.43 -5.07 1.06
N PRO A 179 -8.24 -6.08 1.93
CA PRO A 179 -7.21 -7.07 1.71
C PRO A 179 -7.57 -7.98 0.53
N TRP A 180 -6.54 -8.34 -0.23
CA TRP A 180 -6.68 -9.23 -1.40
C TRP A 180 -7.23 -10.61 -1.02
N SER A 181 -6.90 -11.08 0.18
CA SER A 181 -7.42 -12.35 0.73
C SER A 181 -8.95 -12.39 0.87
N LYS A 182 -9.61 -11.22 0.87
CA LYS A 182 -11.07 -11.08 0.93
C LYS A 182 -11.71 -10.84 -0.43
N VAL A 183 -10.97 -10.90 -1.55
CA VAL A 183 -11.50 -10.65 -2.91
C VAL A 183 -12.73 -11.50 -3.22
N TYR A 184 -12.70 -12.79 -2.87
CA TYR A 184 -13.84 -13.70 -3.10
C TYR A 184 -14.98 -13.53 -2.08
N THR A 185 -14.77 -12.73 -1.05
CA THR A 185 -15.77 -12.40 -0.03
C THR A 185 -16.37 -11.02 -0.22
N TYR A 186 -15.83 -10.18 -1.11
CA TYR A 186 -16.50 -8.94 -1.50
C TYR A 186 -17.73 -9.32 -2.31
N PRO A 187 -18.90 -9.09 -1.73
CA PRO A 187 -20.09 -9.59 -2.35
C PRO A 187 -20.46 -8.64 -3.50
N GLY A 188 -21.08 -9.17 -4.56
CA GLY A 188 -21.43 -8.37 -5.74
C GLY A 188 -22.31 -7.16 -5.40
N PHE A 189 -22.62 -6.33 -6.41
CA PHE A 189 -23.27 -5.01 -6.28
C PHE A 189 -24.51 -4.89 -5.35
N ASN A 190 -25.16 -6.00 -4.97
CA ASN A 190 -26.40 -6.03 -4.17
C ASN A 190 -26.23 -6.52 -2.73
N VAL A 191 -25.01 -6.52 -2.19
CA VAL A 191 -24.77 -7.05 -0.84
C VAL A 191 -24.06 -6.00 0.01
N SER A 192 -24.37 -6.01 1.31
CA SER A 192 -23.77 -5.10 2.28
C SER A 192 -22.25 -5.23 2.29
N MET A 193 -21.58 -4.09 2.37
CA MET A 193 -20.13 -4.06 2.58
C MET A 193 -19.75 -4.89 3.81
N PRO A 194 -18.70 -5.73 3.72
CA PRO A 194 -18.23 -6.48 4.87
C PRO A 194 -17.70 -5.53 5.95
N VAL A 195 -17.62 -6.03 7.18
CA VAL A 195 -16.95 -5.29 8.26
C VAL A 195 -15.47 -5.17 7.91
N LEU A 196 -14.98 -3.93 7.83
CA LEU A 196 -13.60 -3.62 7.46
C LEU A 196 -12.73 -3.37 8.69
N GLU A 197 -11.42 -3.44 8.51
CA GLU A 197 -10.45 -3.12 9.56
C GLU A 197 -9.90 -1.71 9.34
N ARG A 198 -9.65 -0.98 10.43
CA ARG A 198 -9.16 0.39 10.39
C ARG A 198 -7.65 0.42 10.16
N VAL A 199 -7.19 1.31 9.28
CA VAL A 199 -5.78 1.75 9.27
C VAL A 199 -5.66 3.00 10.13
N LEU A 200 -4.73 2.98 11.08
CA LEU A 200 -4.53 4.04 12.06
C LEU A 200 -3.14 4.65 11.94
N THR A 201 -3.00 5.93 12.31
CA THR A 201 -1.74 6.67 12.15
C THR A 201 -0.56 6.04 12.88
N TYR A 202 -0.77 5.48 14.08
CA TYR A 202 0.31 4.82 14.83
C TYR A 202 0.88 3.60 14.08
N MET A 203 0.07 2.92 13.27
CA MET A 203 0.51 1.77 12.47
C MET A 203 1.45 2.23 11.35
N LEU A 204 1.14 3.38 10.75
CA LEU A 204 1.94 4.00 9.71
C LEU A 204 3.23 4.61 10.27
N ASP A 205 3.21 5.08 11.51
CA ASP A 205 4.43 5.47 12.24
C ASP A 205 5.39 4.28 12.41
N LEU A 206 4.84 3.09 12.64
CA LEU A 206 5.63 1.85 12.71
C LEU A 206 6.16 1.44 11.32
N ASP A 207 5.34 1.54 10.26
CA ASP A 207 5.80 1.30 8.88
C ASP A 207 6.99 2.22 8.53
N ILE A 208 6.89 3.52 8.87
CA ILE A 208 7.96 4.50 8.62
C ILE A 208 9.24 4.13 9.38
N GLN A 209 9.11 3.78 10.66
CA GLN A 209 10.25 3.35 11.48
C GLN A 209 10.90 2.07 10.94
N ASP A 210 10.11 1.10 10.47
CA ASP A 210 10.63 -0.12 9.87
C ASP A 210 11.42 0.16 8.60
N MET A 211 10.93 1.06 7.74
CA MET A 211 11.66 1.45 6.52
C MET A 211 12.95 2.23 6.82
N GLN A 212 12.96 3.03 7.89
CA GLN A 212 14.19 3.67 8.36
C GLN A 212 15.22 2.65 8.87
N ARG A 213 14.78 1.64 9.65
CA ARG A 213 15.65 0.54 10.06
C ARG A 213 16.18 -0.22 8.85
N ALA A 214 15.33 -0.48 7.84
CA ALA A 214 15.73 -1.13 6.61
C ALA A 214 16.79 -0.32 5.85
N LYS A 215 16.63 1.00 5.75
CA LYS A 215 17.62 1.90 5.17
C LYS A 215 18.99 1.82 5.86
N LEU A 216 19.00 1.58 7.16
CA LEU A 216 20.23 1.40 7.96
C LEU A 216 20.78 -0.04 7.94
N GLY A 217 20.10 -0.99 7.28
CA GLY A 217 20.49 -2.40 7.28
C GLY A 217 20.20 -3.13 8.60
N LYS A 218 19.30 -2.59 9.43
CA LYS A 218 19.07 -3.03 10.82
C LYS A 218 17.71 -3.66 11.07
N LEU A 219 16.81 -3.71 10.09
CA LEU A 219 15.44 -4.18 10.31
C LEU A 219 15.43 -5.67 10.70
N GLY A 220 15.04 -5.97 11.94
CA GLY A 220 14.91 -7.33 12.47
C GLY A 220 16.22 -8.06 12.73
N CYS A 221 17.35 -7.35 12.74
CA CYS A 221 18.67 -7.94 13.00
C CYS A 221 18.90 -8.30 14.46
N GLU A 222 18.24 -7.60 15.38
CA GLU A 222 18.49 -7.65 16.81
C GLU A 222 18.30 -9.07 17.36
N LEU A 223 17.33 -9.81 16.83
CA LEU A 223 17.05 -11.17 17.29
C LEU A 223 18.19 -12.14 16.97
N LYS A 224 18.90 -11.93 15.85
CA LYS A 224 20.08 -12.73 15.48
C LYS A 224 21.30 -12.36 16.33
N GLU A 225 21.37 -11.13 16.82
CA GLU A 225 22.41 -10.68 17.76
C GLU A 225 22.20 -11.27 19.16
N GLU A 226 20.94 -11.32 19.62
CA GLU A 226 20.56 -11.88 20.92
C GLU A 226 20.63 -13.43 20.95
N LEU A 227 20.34 -14.10 19.83
CA LEU A 227 20.27 -15.57 19.73
C LEU A 227 21.10 -16.11 18.55
N PRO A 228 22.43 -15.90 18.53
CA PRO A 228 23.29 -16.22 17.38
C PRO A 228 23.34 -17.72 17.05
N GLU A 229 23.24 -18.60 18.05
CA GLU A 229 23.19 -20.06 17.87
C GLU A 229 21.92 -20.54 17.14
N HIS A 230 20.90 -19.69 17.04
CA HIS A 230 19.63 -19.98 16.41
C HIS A 230 19.39 -19.17 15.11
N ALA A 231 20.39 -18.40 14.67
CA ALA A 231 20.28 -17.46 13.55
C ALA A 231 19.80 -18.09 12.23
N ALA A 232 20.00 -19.40 12.02
CA ALA A 232 19.54 -20.13 10.84
C ALA A 232 18.00 -20.24 10.71
N TYR A 233 17.27 -20.10 11.83
CA TYR A 233 15.80 -20.19 11.86
C TYR A 233 15.12 -18.82 12.03
N LEU A 234 15.92 -17.77 12.27
CA LEU A 234 15.45 -16.41 12.51
C LEU A 234 15.32 -15.64 11.20
N PRO A 235 14.42 -14.63 11.13
CA PRO A 235 14.24 -13.87 9.91
C PRO A 235 15.53 -13.15 9.54
N ASP A 236 15.88 -13.15 8.26
CA ASP A 236 17.03 -12.38 7.78
C ASP A 236 16.85 -10.88 8.05
N CYS A 237 17.96 -10.20 8.31
CA CYS A 237 18.01 -8.74 8.35
C CYS A 237 17.38 -8.15 7.09
N ASN A 238 16.59 -7.08 7.26
CA ASN A 238 15.88 -6.38 6.19
C ASN A 238 14.92 -7.25 5.38
N LYS A 239 14.49 -8.40 5.91
CA LYS A 239 13.55 -9.26 5.20
C LYS A 239 12.12 -8.79 5.43
N VAL A 240 11.51 -8.20 4.41
CA VAL A 240 10.07 -7.86 4.39
C VAL A 240 9.27 -9.07 3.86
N PRO A 241 8.12 -9.44 4.48
CA PRO A 241 7.49 -8.84 5.66
C PRO A 241 7.97 -9.39 7.01
N GLN A 242 8.83 -10.41 7.03
CA GLN A 242 9.18 -11.20 8.23
C GLN A 242 9.74 -10.37 9.39
N ALA A 243 10.54 -9.36 9.06
CA ALA A 243 11.24 -8.49 10.01
C ALA A 243 10.42 -7.25 10.40
N LEU A 244 9.24 -7.03 9.80
CA LEU A 244 8.38 -5.90 10.13
C LEU A 244 7.83 -6.00 11.55
N HIS A 245 7.51 -4.84 12.13
CA HIS A 245 6.81 -4.75 13.38
C HIS A 245 5.38 -5.32 13.25
N PRO A 246 4.93 -6.23 14.13
CA PRO A 246 3.66 -6.95 13.94
C PRO A 246 2.39 -6.08 14.10
N HIS A 247 2.52 -4.87 14.65
CA HIS A 247 1.45 -3.86 14.64
C HIS A 247 1.54 -2.83 13.50
N SER A 248 2.58 -2.90 12.66
CA SER A 248 2.67 -2.03 11.49
C SER A 248 1.58 -2.42 10.47
N TYR A 249 1.16 -1.50 9.62
CA TYR A 249 0.15 -1.84 8.61
C TYR A 249 0.74 -2.78 7.55
N HIS A 250 1.99 -2.54 7.15
CA HIS A 250 2.71 -3.34 6.18
C HIS A 250 2.90 -4.80 6.64
N SER A 251 2.88 -5.07 7.94
CA SER A 251 2.94 -6.46 8.45
C SER A 251 1.76 -7.34 7.99
N SER A 252 0.66 -6.74 7.54
CA SER A 252 -0.60 -7.44 7.25
C SER A 252 -0.71 -8.00 5.83
N PHE A 253 0.19 -7.66 4.92
CA PHE A 253 0.20 -8.15 3.53
C PHE A 253 1.62 -8.37 3.02
N GLY A 254 1.76 -9.13 1.93
CA GLY A 254 3.07 -9.61 1.46
C GLY A 254 3.80 -8.68 0.49
N PHE A 255 3.07 -7.83 -0.24
CA PHE A 255 3.64 -6.95 -1.26
C PHE A 255 2.88 -5.62 -1.35
N ASN A 256 1.69 -5.65 -1.97
CA ASN A 256 0.75 -4.54 -2.04
C ASN A 256 -0.61 -4.98 -1.48
N THR A 257 -1.45 -4.01 -1.13
CA THR A 257 -2.87 -4.23 -0.78
C THR A 257 -3.72 -3.12 -1.39
N ASN A 258 -5.01 -3.09 -1.09
CA ASN A 258 -5.88 -1.97 -1.44
C ASN A 258 -6.36 -1.27 -0.17
N VAL A 259 -6.57 0.04 -0.26
CA VAL A 259 -7.15 0.83 0.82
C VAL A 259 -8.33 1.63 0.30
N TRP A 260 -9.35 1.76 1.15
CA TRP A 260 -10.43 2.70 0.95
C TRP A 260 -10.31 3.82 1.98
N LEU A 261 -10.20 5.04 1.49
CA LEU A 261 -10.33 6.25 2.27
C LEU A 261 -11.68 6.90 2.00
N THR A 262 -12.36 7.31 3.05
CA THR A 262 -13.64 8.03 2.93
C THR A 262 -13.75 9.13 3.98
N ARG A 263 -14.49 10.19 3.66
CA ARG A 263 -14.88 11.21 4.64
C ARG A 263 -16.02 10.74 5.54
N SER A 264 -16.76 9.72 5.11
CA SER A 264 -17.87 9.16 5.87
C SER A 264 -17.39 8.28 7.02
N SER A 265 -17.92 8.54 8.22
CA SER A 265 -17.76 7.66 9.39
C SER A 265 -18.75 6.49 9.39
N ALA A 266 -19.64 6.38 8.40
CA ALA A 266 -20.71 5.38 8.38
C ALA A 266 -20.26 3.96 7.96
N VAL A 267 -18.96 3.75 7.72
CA VAL A 267 -18.42 2.44 7.36
C VAL A 267 -18.32 1.57 8.61
N ASN A 268 -19.00 0.41 8.57
CA ASN A 268 -18.91 -0.56 9.67
C ASN A 268 -17.49 -1.13 9.74
N SER A 269 -16.86 -1.01 10.90
CA SER A 269 -15.51 -1.48 11.10
C SER A 269 -15.28 -2.13 12.46
N SER A 270 -14.37 -3.09 12.48
CA SER A 270 -13.95 -3.78 13.70
C SER A 270 -12.46 -4.04 13.64
N GLY A 271 -11.76 -3.76 14.74
CA GLY A 271 -10.32 -4.04 14.84
C GLY A 271 -9.45 -3.11 13.99
N VAL A 272 -8.19 -3.53 13.84
CA VAL A 272 -7.11 -2.78 13.17
C VAL A 272 -6.46 -3.64 12.10
N ALA A 273 -5.99 -3.01 11.04
CA ALA A 273 -5.44 -3.70 9.87
C ALA A 273 -3.99 -4.19 10.05
N SER A 274 -3.61 -4.69 11.22
CA SER A 274 -2.27 -5.25 11.45
C SER A 274 -2.32 -6.77 11.45
N VAL A 275 -1.17 -7.44 11.35
CA VAL A 275 -1.14 -8.90 11.48
C VAL A 275 -1.39 -9.33 12.93
N ALA A 276 -0.85 -8.60 13.90
CA ALA A 276 -1.13 -8.84 15.31
C ALA A 276 -2.31 -7.99 15.82
N PRO A 277 -3.14 -8.52 16.73
CA PRO A 277 -4.18 -7.74 17.39
C PRO A 277 -3.57 -6.70 18.35
N LEU A 278 -4.36 -5.69 18.72
CA LEU A 278 -3.96 -4.65 19.68
C LEU A 278 -3.55 -5.20 21.06
N THR A 279 -4.06 -6.38 21.42
CA THR A 279 -3.75 -7.05 22.70
C THR A 279 -2.39 -7.75 22.70
N PHE A 280 -1.80 -7.99 21.53
CA PHE A 280 -0.50 -8.64 21.40
C PHE A 280 0.61 -7.69 21.86
N ASN A 281 1.49 -8.15 22.75
CA ASN A 281 2.61 -7.35 23.23
C ASN A 281 3.93 -7.80 22.57
N PRO A 282 4.43 -7.11 21.54
CA PRO A 282 5.63 -7.52 20.82
C PRO A 282 6.91 -7.52 21.68
N ALA A 283 6.92 -6.82 22.81
CA ALA A 283 8.04 -6.85 23.76
C ALA A 283 8.06 -8.11 24.63
N LYS A 284 6.92 -8.83 24.74
CA LYS A 284 6.77 -10.01 25.61
C LYS A 284 6.34 -11.27 24.87
N GLU A 285 5.90 -11.12 23.64
CA GLU A 285 5.34 -12.18 22.81
C GLU A 285 6.03 -12.13 21.43
N TYR A 286 6.43 -13.29 20.93
CA TYR A 286 7.00 -13.40 19.59
C TYR A 286 6.01 -13.98 18.59
N PHE A 287 5.32 -15.06 18.98
CA PHE A 287 4.43 -15.84 18.12
C PHE A 287 3.08 -15.18 17.96
N LEU A 288 2.65 -15.05 16.71
CA LEU A 288 1.36 -14.50 16.38
C LEU A 288 0.24 -15.47 16.81
N PRO A 289 -0.89 -14.95 17.32
CA PRO A 289 -2.03 -15.79 17.70
C PRO A 289 -2.74 -16.38 16.47
N ASN A 290 -3.62 -17.36 16.70
CA ASN A 290 -4.53 -17.92 15.71
C ASN A 290 -3.88 -18.61 14.49
N ASN A 291 -2.64 -19.10 14.64
CA ASN A 291 -1.93 -19.85 13.59
C ASN A 291 -1.70 -19.01 12.30
N VAL A 292 -1.51 -17.71 12.50
CA VAL A 292 -1.26 -16.70 11.45
C VAL A 292 0.23 -16.37 11.41
N ALA A 293 0.78 -16.29 10.21
CA ALA A 293 2.13 -15.83 9.91
C ALA A 293 2.13 -14.34 9.52
N MET A 294 3.32 -13.75 9.41
CA MET A 294 3.49 -12.43 8.78
C MET A 294 2.80 -12.36 7.40
N ALA A 295 2.35 -11.17 7.00
CA ALA A 295 1.50 -10.94 5.84
C ALA A 295 0.15 -11.67 5.88
N ARG A 296 -0.35 -12.01 7.09
CA ARG A 296 -1.61 -12.74 7.31
C ARG A 296 -1.68 -14.10 6.60
N ASN A 297 -0.52 -14.69 6.29
CA ASN A 297 -0.47 -16.02 5.71
C ASN A 297 -0.82 -17.08 6.76
N TRP A 298 -1.17 -18.28 6.31
CA TRP A 298 -1.36 -19.40 7.22
C TRP A 298 -0.02 -20.04 7.57
N CYS A 299 0.26 -20.26 8.87
CA CYS A 299 1.52 -20.89 9.30
C CYS A 299 1.74 -22.28 8.65
N GLY A 300 0.67 -23.01 8.33
CA GLY A 300 0.77 -24.32 7.67
C GLY A 300 1.28 -24.31 6.22
N TRP A 301 1.45 -23.14 5.60
CA TRP A 301 2.08 -23.02 4.28
C TRP A 301 3.61 -23.10 4.31
N TYR A 302 4.21 -22.95 5.50
CA TYR A 302 5.66 -22.88 5.65
C TYR A 302 6.25 -24.21 6.09
N LYS A 303 7.47 -24.49 5.66
CA LYS A 303 8.23 -25.64 6.15
C LYS A 303 8.64 -25.43 7.60
N PRO A 304 8.91 -26.49 8.37
CA PRO A 304 9.30 -26.37 9.76
C PRO A 304 10.46 -25.37 9.99
N GLU A 305 11.49 -25.39 9.15
CA GLU A 305 12.64 -24.49 9.21
C GLU A 305 12.31 -23.00 8.97
N GLU A 306 11.15 -22.69 8.37
CA GLU A 306 10.71 -21.33 8.04
C GLU A 306 9.73 -20.76 9.07
N LEU A 307 9.13 -21.60 9.93
CA LEU A 307 8.06 -21.21 10.86
C LEU A 307 8.49 -20.07 11.78
N LEU A 308 9.68 -20.18 12.37
CA LEU A 308 10.15 -19.21 13.34
C LEU A 308 10.35 -17.83 12.71
N ALA A 309 10.93 -17.76 11.51
CA ALA A 309 11.06 -16.51 10.75
C ALA A 309 9.72 -15.84 10.42
N GLN A 310 8.63 -16.61 10.39
CA GLN A 310 7.27 -16.14 10.14
C GLN A 310 6.49 -15.81 11.41
N ARG A 311 7.14 -15.86 12.58
CA ARG A 311 6.50 -15.75 13.90
C ARG A 311 5.45 -16.83 14.16
N CYS A 312 5.65 -18.01 13.58
CA CYS A 312 4.84 -19.21 13.85
C CYS A 312 5.56 -20.11 14.86
N PRO A 313 4.82 -20.73 15.81
CA PRO A 313 5.41 -21.64 16.77
C PRO A 313 5.93 -22.90 16.09
N CYS A 314 7.09 -23.38 16.51
CA CYS A 314 7.64 -24.65 16.04
C CYS A 314 7.02 -25.82 16.82
N VAL A 315 6.74 -26.92 16.12
CA VAL A 315 6.27 -28.16 16.75
C VAL A 315 7.46 -28.89 17.38
N GLU A 316 7.25 -29.55 18.52
CA GLU A 316 8.27 -30.38 19.15
C GLU A 316 8.77 -31.48 18.18
N GLY A 317 10.07 -31.76 18.21
CA GLY A 317 10.72 -32.68 17.28
C GLY A 317 11.07 -32.08 15.91
N THR A 318 10.73 -30.81 15.64
CA THR A 318 11.18 -30.11 14.43
C THR A 318 12.56 -29.46 14.59
N PRO A 319 13.29 -29.17 13.49
CA PRO A 319 14.61 -28.53 13.54
C PRO A 319 14.64 -27.18 14.28
N CYS A 320 13.54 -26.41 14.24
CA CYS A 320 13.45 -25.09 14.88
C CYS A 320 12.91 -25.12 16.32
N ALA A 321 12.58 -26.29 16.88
CA ALA A 321 11.96 -26.40 18.21
C ALA A 321 12.84 -25.80 19.34
N ALA A 322 14.15 -25.98 19.27
CA ALA A 322 15.08 -25.39 20.23
C ALA A 322 15.09 -23.85 20.14
N ALA A 323 15.16 -23.32 18.92
CA ALA A 323 15.13 -21.89 18.65
C ALA A 323 13.80 -21.25 19.10
N SER A 324 12.68 -21.95 18.91
CA SER A 324 11.36 -21.54 19.41
C SER A 324 11.35 -21.32 20.92
N LYS A 325 11.92 -22.27 21.69
CA LYS A 325 12.02 -22.16 23.15
C LYS A 325 12.93 -21.00 23.59
N ALA A 326 14.03 -20.78 22.88
CA ALA A 326 14.96 -19.68 23.15
C ALA A 326 14.30 -18.31 22.92
N VAL A 327 13.55 -18.16 21.81
CA VAL A 327 12.83 -16.93 21.50
C VAL A 327 11.74 -16.64 22.54
N GLU A 328 11.00 -17.64 23.02
CA GLU A 328 10.04 -17.44 24.11
C GLU A 328 10.71 -17.01 25.42
N ALA A 329 11.87 -17.59 25.75
CA ALA A 329 12.62 -17.19 26.93
C ALA A 329 13.07 -15.73 26.83
N ALA A 330 13.64 -15.33 25.69
CA ALA A 330 14.02 -13.95 25.39
C ALA A 330 12.79 -13.01 25.46
N ALA A 331 11.64 -13.44 24.95
CA ALA A 331 10.37 -12.69 25.04
C ALA A 331 9.98 -12.39 26.48
N ARG A 332 10.00 -13.41 27.35
CA ARG A 332 9.62 -13.26 28.77
C ARG A 332 10.57 -12.33 29.52
N GLU A 333 11.83 -12.28 29.11
CA GLU A 333 12.84 -11.38 29.65
C GLU A 333 12.75 -9.96 29.09
N GLY A 334 11.85 -9.70 28.13
CA GLY A 334 11.70 -8.39 27.50
C GLY A 334 12.83 -8.06 26.51
N LYS A 335 13.53 -9.08 26.02
CA LYS A 335 14.70 -8.92 25.13
C LYS A 335 14.34 -8.85 23.64
N LEU A 336 13.05 -8.93 23.29
CA LEU A 336 12.60 -8.88 21.91
C LEU A 336 12.31 -7.45 21.45
N ALA A 337 12.61 -7.20 20.17
CA ALA A 337 12.22 -5.99 19.46
C ALA A 337 10.67 -5.79 19.47
N PRO A 338 10.19 -4.53 19.39
CA PRO A 338 10.96 -3.33 19.06
C PRO A 338 11.66 -2.72 20.27
N TYR A 339 12.98 -2.55 20.14
CA TYR A 339 13.59 -1.40 20.78
C TYR A 339 13.24 -0.17 19.94
N PRO A 340 12.74 0.92 20.54
CA PRO A 340 12.53 2.15 19.81
C PRO A 340 13.85 2.58 19.18
N VAL A 341 13.83 2.90 17.88
CA VAL A 341 14.94 3.68 17.32
C VAL A 341 14.91 5.01 18.07
N PRO A 342 16.05 5.56 18.55
CA PRO A 342 16.08 6.91 19.08
C PRO A 342 15.38 7.81 18.07
N SER A 343 14.29 8.46 18.48
CA SER A 343 13.43 9.22 17.59
C SER A 343 14.26 10.30 16.90
N GLU A 344 14.75 10.05 15.69
CA GLU A 344 15.07 11.15 14.81
C GLU A 344 13.75 11.89 14.61
N LYS A 345 13.76 13.20 14.89
CA LYS A 345 12.57 14.04 14.76
C LYS A 345 12.04 13.88 13.34
N PHE A 346 10.91 13.17 13.23
CA PHE A 346 10.32 12.79 11.97
C PHE A 346 9.99 14.04 11.15
N LYS A 347 10.32 14.04 9.85
CA LYS A 347 9.66 14.95 8.92
C LYS A 347 8.22 14.45 8.77
N HIS A 348 7.34 15.01 9.60
CA HIS A 348 5.91 14.88 9.38
C HIS A 348 5.57 15.63 8.09
N GLU A 349 5.29 14.91 7.02
CA GLU A 349 4.62 15.50 5.86
C GLU A 349 3.12 15.43 6.13
N ARG A 350 2.50 16.60 6.18
CA ARG A 350 1.04 16.75 6.14
C ARG A 350 0.64 17.11 4.72
N VAL A 351 -0.62 16.93 4.35
CA VAL A 351 -1.11 17.32 3.02
C VAL A 351 -0.85 18.82 2.75
N GLU A 352 -0.88 19.66 3.78
CA GLU A 352 -0.52 21.08 3.67
C GLU A 352 0.93 21.32 3.22
N ALA A 353 1.84 20.37 3.48
CA ALA A 353 3.25 20.44 3.15
C ALA A 353 3.62 19.81 1.79
N TRP A 354 2.64 19.23 1.09
CA TRP A 354 2.81 18.61 -0.22
C TRP A 354 2.98 19.61 -1.36
#